data_AF-A0A4U7JGH1-F1
#
_entry.id   AF-A0A4U7JGH1-F1
#
_cell.length_a   1.000
_cell.length_b   1.000
_cell.length_c   1.000
_cell.angle_alpha   90.00
_cell.angle_beta   90.00
_cell.angle_gamma   90.00
#
_symmetry.space_group_name_H-M   'P 1'
#
loop_
_entity.id
_entity.type
_entity.pdbx_description
1 polymer ?
#
loop_
_entity_poly.entity_id
_entity_poly.type
_entity_poly.pdbx_seq_one_letter_code
_entity_poly.pdbx_strand_id
1 'polypeptide(L)'
;MVTEICIVRHGETDWNTKKMIQGREDIELNKNGEEQAYLVAKHLKKFQWDAIVSSPLKRALNTAKIIGESVGINEITTIDDFIERDFGKGSGMTLEQQKQIFSDGIIPGKEGDNELAERTRRALDYIVKEYEGKKIIIVSHGAMIKSILKFVSDNTIDTGTTIIKNACLNLIKYENGKWQVELYNSVDYLNSAVNSAKNYYLGKEGCQKMNCAQAVLCAFKNQFEIKENTIDVFRSFGGGNAPEGMCGAYYAARYILQNCSAENQLSELENYFLKHAGDLKCKEIRQGRRLSCVGCVEKNSEFLVDYLEKEA
;
A
#
# COMPACT_ATOMS: atom_id res chain seq x y z
N MET A 1 -15.00 -18.11 -20.89
CA MET A 1 -14.43 -16.73 -20.87
C MET A 1 -13.70 -16.54 -19.56
N VAL A 2 -12.71 -15.66 -19.49
CA VAL A 2 -11.94 -15.40 -18.26
C VAL A 2 -12.46 -14.12 -17.62
N THR A 3 -12.85 -14.18 -16.35
CA THR A 3 -13.09 -12.99 -15.54
C THR A 3 -11.87 -12.72 -14.67
N GLU A 4 -11.25 -11.55 -14.83
CA GLU A 4 -10.09 -11.10 -14.06
C GLU A 4 -10.54 -10.11 -12.98
N ILE A 5 -10.12 -10.33 -11.74
CA ILE A 5 -10.56 -9.53 -10.60
C ILE A 5 -9.33 -9.06 -9.82
N CYS A 6 -9.12 -7.75 -9.78
CA CYS A 6 -8.15 -7.12 -8.90
C CYS A 6 -8.84 -6.63 -7.63
N ILE A 7 -8.62 -7.32 -6.52
CA ILE A 7 -9.16 -6.95 -5.21
C ILE A 7 -8.14 -6.08 -4.49
N VAL A 8 -8.58 -4.87 -4.15
CA VAL A 8 -7.80 -3.84 -3.47
C VAL A 8 -8.30 -3.71 -2.03
N ARG A 9 -7.41 -3.80 -1.04
CA ARG A 9 -7.76 -3.39 0.33
C ARG A 9 -7.81 -1.85 0.36
N HIS A 10 -8.78 -1.27 1.05
CA HIS A 10 -8.81 0.19 1.24
C HIS A 10 -7.48 0.76 1.80
N GLY A 11 -7.22 2.04 1.52
CA GLY A 11 -6.08 2.76 2.11
C GLY A 11 -6.17 2.90 3.64
N GLU A 12 -5.10 3.31 4.29
CA GLU A 12 -5.00 3.46 5.75
C GLU A 12 -6.08 4.38 6.36
N THR A 13 -6.48 4.07 7.59
CA THR A 13 -7.29 4.94 8.47
C THR A 13 -6.60 5.11 9.83
N ASP A 14 -7.02 6.09 10.63
CA ASP A 14 -6.45 6.32 11.97
C ASP A 14 -6.50 5.09 12.90
N TRP A 15 -7.48 4.22 12.72
CA TRP A 15 -7.58 2.98 13.50
C TRP A 15 -6.57 1.92 13.04
N ASN A 16 -6.17 1.92 11.75
CA ASN A 16 -5.08 1.06 11.29
C ASN A 16 -3.76 1.48 11.95
N THR A 17 -3.44 2.77 11.94
CA THR A 17 -2.25 3.33 12.61
C THR A 17 -2.21 2.97 14.10
N LYS A 18 -3.38 2.99 14.77
CA LYS A 18 -3.53 2.62 16.19
C LYS A 18 -3.64 1.11 16.43
N LYS A 19 -3.55 0.28 15.39
CA LYS A 19 -3.73 -1.19 15.44
C LYS A 19 -5.05 -1.62 16.09
N MET A 20 -6.08 -0.79 15.94
CA MET A 20 -7.44 -1.06 16.39
C MET A 20 -8.20 -1.83 15.31
N ILE A 21 -8.95 -2.83 15.75
CA ILE A 21 -9.79 -3.63 14.86
C ILE A 21 -10.97 -2.78 14.41
N GLN A 22 -11.15 -2.68 13.10
CA GLN A 22 -12.26 -1.99 12.45
C GLN A 22 -13.22 -3.02 11.88
N GLY A 23 -14.49 -2.93 12.26
CA GLY A 23 -15.58 -3.67 11.63
C GLY A 23 -16.34 -2.79 10.66
N ARG A 24 -17.63 -2.62 10.93
CA ARG A 24 -18.57 -1.90 10.07
C ARG A 24 -18.69 -0.41 10.40
N GLU A 25 -17.87 0.08 11.32
CA GLU A 25 -17.76 1.52 11.60
C GLU A 25 -17.30 2.26 10.36
N ASP A 26 -17.96 3.37 10.06
CA ASP A 26 -17.79 4.10 8.81
C ASP A 26 -16.67 5.15 8.90
N ILE A 27 -15.46 4.67 9.18
CA ILE A 27 -14.25 5.47 9.35
C ILE A 27 -13.71 5.88 7.98
N GLU A 28 -13.30 7.14 7.87
CA GLU A 28 -12.70 7.70 6.66
C GLU A 28 -11.23 7.31 6.51
N LEU A 29 -10.71 7.44 5.29
CA LEU A 29 -9.28 7.35 5.05
C LEU A 29 -8.57 8.45 5.85
N ASN A 30 -7.38 8.15 6.37
CA ASN A 30 -6.47 9.20 6.77
C ASN A 30 -5.71 9.70 5.53
N LYS A 31 -4.90 10.74 5.68
CA LYS A 31 -4.18 11.33 4.55
C LYS A 31 -3.19 10.36 3.89
N ASN A 32 -2.52 9.51 4.67
CA ASN A 32 -1.69 8.43 4.14
C ASN A 32 -2.51 7.40 3.34
N GLY A 33 -3.74 7.10 3.76
CA GLY A 33 -4.65 6.21 3.04
C GLY A 33 -5.14 6.76 1.71
N GLU A 34 -5.39 8.08 1.63
CA GLU A 34 -5.67 8.75 0.35
C GLU A 34 -4.46 8.66 -0.59
N GLU A 35 -3.28 8.94 -0.06
CA GLU A 35 -2.00 8.83 -0.76
C GLU A 35 -1.75 7.42 -1.32
N GLN A 36 -1.95 6.39 -0.49
CA GLN A 36 -1.90 5.00 -0.90
C GLN A 36 -2.89 4.69 -2.05
N ALA A 37 -4.12 5.19 -1.97
CA ALA A 37 -5.12 5.01 -3.02
C ALA A 37 -4.66 5.65 -4.35
N TYR A 38 -4.03 6.83 -4.33
CA TYR A 38 -3.46 7.44 -5.54
C TYR A 38 -2.35 6.60 -6.18
N LEU A 39 -1.52 5.92 -5.37
CA LEU A 39 -0.45 5.06 -5.89
C LEU A 39 -1.00 3.81 -6.56
N VAL A 40 -1.99 3.19 -5.92
CA VAL A 40 -2.75 2.08 -6.52
C VAL A 40 -3.39 2.56 -7.83
N ALA A 41 -4.06 3.70 -7.82
CA ALA A 41 -4.72 4.28 -8.98
C ALA A 41 -3.74 4.53 -10.14
N LYS A 42 -2.53 5.04 -9.86
CA LYS A 42 -1.46 5.25 -10.85
C LYS A 42 -0.96 3.92 -11.43
N HIS A 43 -0.87 2.88 -10.61
CA HIS A 43 -0.47 1.55 -11.07
C HIS A 43 -1.55 0.92 -11.95
N LEU A 44 -2.81 0.90 -11.48
CA LEU A 44 -3.92 0.27 -12.17
C LEU A 44 -4.25 0.95 -13.51
N LYS A 45 -3.97 2.25 -13.66
CA LYS A 45 -4.11 3.00 -14.92
C LYS A 45 -3.30 2.43 -16.10
N LYS A 46 -2.29 1.59 -15.82
CA LYS A 46 -1.49 0.90 -16.86
C LYS A 46 -2.26 -0.22 -17.56
N PHE A 47 -3.41 -0.62 -17.02
CA PHE A 47 -4.25 -1.69 -17.53
C PHE A 47 -5.63 -1.15 -17.90
N GLN A 48 -6.34 -1.89 -18.76
CA GLN A 48 -7.74 -1.62 -19.06
C GLN A 48 -8.64 -2.33 -18.04
N TRP A 49 -9.72 -1.67 -17.67
CA TRP A 49 -10.72 -2.17 -16.71
C TRP A 49 -12.11 -1.89 -17.26
N ASP A 50 -13.04 -2.79 -16.99
CA ASP A 50 -14.42 -2.68 -17.46
C ASP A 50 -15.36 -2.11 -16.39
N ALA A 51 -15.06 -2.33 -15.10
CA ALA A 51 -15.89 -1.87 -14.00
C ALA A 51 -15.13 -1.75 -12.68
N ILE A 52 -15.70 -0.97 -11.75
CA ILE A 52 -15.27 -0.88 -10.36
C ILE A 52 -16.45 -1.23 -9.45
N VAL A 53 -16.20 -2.14 -8.53
CA VAL A 53 -17.11 -2.53 -7.46
C VAL A 53 -16.47 -2.15 -6.12
N SER A 54 -17.28 -1.71 -5.16
CA SER A 54 -16.80 -1.37 -3.83
C SER A 54 -17.71 -1.90 -2.73
N SER A 55 -17.13 -2.16 -1.56
CA SER A 55 -17.87 -2.10 -0.31
C SER A 55 -18.51 -0.71 -0.12
N PRO A 56 -19.67 -0.61 0.55
CA PRO A 56 -20.32 0.67 0.82
C PRO A 56 -19.60 1.55 1.85
N LEU A 57 -18.69 1.01 2.68
CA LEU A 57 -18.01 1.79 3.71
C LEU A 57 -17.09 2.86 3.11
N LYS A 58 -17.10 4.07 3.68
CA LYS A 58 -16.40 5.26 3.17
C LYS A 58 -14.95 5.02 2.82
N ARG A 59 -14.17 4.35 3.68
CA ARG A 59 -12.75 4.04 3.39
C ARG A 59 -12.56 3.25 2.08
N ALA A 60 -13.42 2.27 1.82
CA ALA A 60 -13.38 1.49 0.58
C ALA A 60 -13.93 2.30 -0.60
N LEU A 61 -15.07 2.96 -0.41
CA LEU A 61 -15.71 3.75 -1.46
C LEU A 61 -14.85 4.95 -1.90
N ASN A 62 -14.19 5.64 -0.99
CA ASN A 62 -13.28 6.74 -1.31
C ASN A 62 -12.01 6.24 -2.00
N THR A 63 -11.47 5.08 -1.58
CA THR A 63 -10.38 4.42 -2.31
C THR A 63 -10.82 4.08 -3.74
N ALA A 64 -12.03 3.53 -3.92
CA ALA A 64 -12.59 3.20 -5.23
C ALA A 64 -12.79 4.43 -6.12
N LYS A 65 -13.24 5.56 -5.55
CA LYS A 65 -13.39 6.85 -6.27
C LYS A 65 -12.05 7.36 -6.80
N ILE A 66 -11.02 7.39 -5.95
CA ILE A 66 -9.66 7.81 -6.34
C ILE A 66 -9.13 6.92 -7.49
N ILE A 67 -9.36 5.60 -7.40
CA ILE A 67 -8.99 4.66 -8.47
C ILE A 67 -9.79 4.93 -9.74
N GLY A 68 -11.11 5.10 -9.62
CA GLY A 68 -12.04 5.35 -10.73
C GLY A 68 -11.69 6.57 -11.55
N GLU A 69 -11.38 7.68 -10.89
CA GLU A 69 -10.93 8.91 -11.55
C GLU A 69 -9.66 8.69 -12.40
N SER A 70 -8.72 7.87 -11.91
CA SER A 70 -7.46 7.60 -12.60
C SER A 70 -7.62 6.66 -13.80
N VAL A 71 -8.44 5.63 -13.67
CA VAL A 71 -8.66 4.61 -14.72
C VAL A 71 -9.79 4.99 -15.70
N GLY A 72 -10.52 6.07 -15.44
CA GLY A 72 -11.58 6.58 -16.31
C GLY A 72 -12.95 5.92 -16.10
N ILE A 73 -13.21 5.35 -14.92
CA ILE A 73 -14.46 4.68 -14.55
C ILE A 73 -15.04 5.39 -13.33
N ASN A 74 -15.97 6.31 -13.55
CA ASN A 74 -16.58 7.11 -12.48
C ASN A 74 -17.78 6.43 -11.82
N GLU A 75 -18.42 5.48 -12.52
CA GLU A 75 -19.53 4.72 -11.98
C GLU A 75 -18.99 3.56 -11.13
N ILE A 76 -19.31 3.59 -9.84
CA ILE A 76 -18.88 2.58 -8.87
C ILE A 76 -20.11 1.85 -8.36
N THR A 77 -20.16 0.55 -8.62
CA THR A 77 -21.23 -0.31 -8.10
C THR A 77 -20.91 -0.69 -6.66
N THR A 78 -21.77 -0.32 -5.71
CA THR A 78 -21.64 -0.75 -4.32
C THR A 78 -22.35 -2.07 -4.08
N ILE A 79 -21.68 -3.02 -3.44
CA ILE A 79 -22.26 -4.31 -3.06
C ILE A 79 -22.03 -4.54 -1.57
N ASP A 80 -23.12 -4.70 -0.83
CA ASP A 80 -23.10 -4.82 0.63
C ASP A 80 -22.33 -6.04 1.11
N ASP A 81 -22.34 -7.15 0.36
CA ASP A 81 -21.62 -8.37 0.73
C ASP A 81 -20.10 -8.20 0.77
N PHE A 82 -19.54 -7.15 0.14
CA PHE A 82 -18.10 -6.81 0.25
C PHE A 82 -17.76 -5.98 1.50
N ILE A 83 -18.70 -5.72 2.40
CA ILE A 83 -18.45 -5.05 3.68
C ILE A 83 -17.47 -5.83 4.57
N GLU A 84 -16.79 -5.12 5.47
CA GLU A 84 -15.91 -5.75 6.45
C GLU A 84 -16.68 -6.66 7.41
N ARG A 85 -15.98 -7.65 7.96
CA ARG A 85 -16.50 -8.50 9.02
C ARG A 85 -17.01 -7.66 10.18
N ASP A 86 -18.19 -8.01 10.69
CA ASP A 86 -18.65 -7.42 11.94
C ASP A 86 -17.82 -7.99 13.10
N PHE A 87 -17.09 -7.13 13.80
CA PHE A 87 -16.29 -7.52 14.96
C PHE A 87 -17.05 -7.35 16.28
N GLY A 88 -18.33 -6.93 16.24
CA GLY A 88 -19.17 -6.74 17.41
C GLY A 88 -18.49 -5.87 18.46
N LYS A 89 -18.55 -6.30 19.72
CA LYS A 89 -17.90 -5.60 20.85
C LYS A 89 -16.37 -5.59 20.80
N GLY A 90 -15.75 -6.31 19.87
CA GLY A 90 -14.30 -6.27 19.65
C GLY A 90 -13.87 -5.11 18.75
N SER A 91 -14.78 -4.48 18.02
CA SER A 91 -14.43 -3.32 17.21
C SER A 91 -14.00 -2.15 18.09
N GLY A 92 -13.01 -1.39 17.63
CA GLY A 92 -12.42 -0.29 18.39
C GLY A 92 -11.46 -0.73 19.50
N MET A 93 -11.04 -1.99 19.51
CA MET A 93 -10.05 -2.52 20.43
C MET A 93 -8.81 -2.97 19.68
N THR A 94 -7.64 -2.91 20.34
CA THR A 94 -6.46 -3.64 19.89
C THR A 94 -6.64 -5.14 20.15
N LEU A 95 -5.86 -5.98 19.47
CA LEU A 95 -5.83 -7.43 19.73
C LEU A 95 -5.48 -7.76 21.19
N GLU A 96 -4.62 -6.95 21.82
CA GLU A 96 -4.25 -7.11 23.22
C GLU A 96 -5.43 -6.84 24.16
N GLN A 97 -6.16 -5.73 23.92
CA GLN A 97 -7.36 -5.39 24.68
C GLN A 97 -8.45 -6.47 24.54
N GLN A 98 -8.66 -6.99 23.33
CA GLN A 98 -9.61 -8.09 23.12
C GLN A 98 -9.23 -9.33 23.94
N LYS A 99 -7.96 -9.71 23.97
CA LYS A 99 -7.49 -10.86 24.77
C LYS A 99 -7.69 -10.66 26.27
N GLN A 100 -7.57 -9.42 26.76
CA GLN A 100 -7.77 -9.10 28.18
C GLN A 100 -9.27 -9.10 28.56
N ILE A 101 -10.13 -8.55 27.70
CA ILE A 101 -11.57 -8.40 27.97
C ILE A 101 -12.33 -9.70 27.69
N PHE A 102 -12.00 -10.40 26.61
CA PHE A 102 -12.63 -11.63 26.15
C PHE A 102 -11.68 -12.81 26.33
N SER A 103 -11.37 -13.15 27.59
CA SER A 103 -10.37 -14.17 27.92
C SER A 103 -10.72 -15.59 27.45
N ASP A 104 -12.00 -15.86 27.21
CA ASP A 104 -12.51 -17.12 26.63
C ASP A 104 -12.46 -17.14 25.09
N GLY A 105 -12.04 -16.03 24.47
CA GLY A 105 -11.97 -15.86 23.01
C GLY A 105 -13.31 -15.55 22.34
N ILE A 106 -14.41 -15.46 23.10
CA ILE A 106 -15.75 -15.20 22.56
C ILE A 106 -16.01 -13.70 22.57
N ILE A 107 -16.11 -13.11 21.37
CA ILE A 107 -16.41 -11.69 21.19
C ILE A 107 -17.91 -11.53 20.90
N PRO A 108 -18.70 -10.91 21.80
CA PRO A 108 -20.13 -10.76 21.61
C PRO A 108 -20.47 -9.93 20.36
N GLY A 109 -21.38 -10.45 19.54
CA GLY A 109 -21.85 -9.79 18.32
C GLY A 109 -20.89 -9.88 17.13
N LYS A 110 -19.76 -10.58 17.24
CA LYS A 110 -18.86 -10.82 16.12
C LYS A 110 -19.53 -11.76 15.11
N GLU A 111 -19.53 -11.37 13.84
CA GLU A 111 -19.99 -12.19 12.70
C GLU A 111 -19.25 -13.53 12.71
N GLY A 112 -19.98 -14.63 12.56
CA GLY A 112 -19.42 -15.99 12.56
C GLY A 112 -18.64 -16.31 11.28
N ASP A 113 -17.72 -17.27 11.34
CA ASP A 113 -16.94 -17.66 10.16
C ASP A 113 -17.82 -18.22 9.03
N ASN A 114 -18.87 -18.98 9.37
CA ASN A 114 -19.82 -19.50 8.39
C ASN A 114 -20.65 -18.38 7.73
N GLU A 115 -21.05 -17.37 8.50
CA GLU A 115 -21.80 -16.22 7.98
C GLU A 115 -20.95 -15.41 6.99
N LEU A 116 -19.69 -15.14 7.36
CA LEU A 116 -18.71 -14.51 6.48
C LEU A 116 -18.46 -15.34 5.21
N ALA A 117 -18.32 -16.66 5.34
CA ALA A 117 -18.10 -17.56 4.20
C ALA A 117 -19.30 -17.59 3.23
N GLU A 118 -20.53 -17.65 3.75
CA GLU A 118 -21.74 -17.65 2.92
C GLU A 118 -21.90 -16.35 2.13
N ARG A 119 -21.67 -15.18 2.77
CA ARG A 119 -21.72 -13.91 2.02
C ARG A 119 -20.55 -13.75 1.04
N THR A 120 -19.39 -14.34 1.35
CA THR A 120 -18.26 -14.39 0.42
C THR A 120 -18.63 -15.16 -0.84
N ARG A 121 -19.22 -16.35 -0.69
CA ARG A 121 -19.67 -17.16 -1.82
C ARG A 121 -20.75 -16.43 -2.62
N ARG A 122 -21.76 -15.85 -1.96
CA ARG A 122 -22.81 -15.07 -2.61
C ARG A 122 -22.25 -13.90 -3.42
N ALA A 123 -21.28 -13.16 -2.87
CA ALA A 123 -20.63 -12.05 -3.58
C ALA A 123 -19.87 -12.53 -4.80
N LEU A 124 -19.07 -13.60 -4.68
CA LEU A 124 -18.30 -14.14 -5.80
C LEU A 124 -19.19 -14.75 -6.89
N ASP A 125 -20.24 -15.48 -6.51
CA ASP A 125 -21.24 -16.02 -7.44
C ASP A 125 -21.92 -14.91 -8.25
N TYR A 126 -22.24 -13.78 -7.60
CA TYR A 126 -22.75 -12.61 -8.29
C TYR A 126 -21.71 -12.03 -9.26
N ILE A 127 -20.47 -11.86 -8.82
CA ILE A 127 -19.40 -11.27 -9.65
C ILE A 127 -19.13 -12.09 -10.91
N VAL A 128 -18.99 -13.42 -10.79
CA VAL A 128 -18.70 -14.26 -11.96
C VAL A 128 -19.84 -14.27 -12.98
N LYS A 129 -21.08 -14.07 -12.52
CA LYS A 129 -22.26 -14.03 -13.38
C LYS A 129 -22.43 -12.67 -14.05
N GLU A 130 -22.34 -11.58 -13.29
CA GLU A 130 -22.61 -10.22 -13.78
C GLU A 130 -21.44 -9.68 -14.63
N TYR A 131 -20.21 -10.11 -14.30
CA TYR A 131 -18.98 -9.63 -14.94
C TYR A 131 -18.26 -10.77 -15.70
N GLU A 132 -19.03 -11.71 -16.27
CA GLU A 132 -18.47 -12.80 -17.08
C GLU A 132 -17.62 -12.24 -18.23
N GLY A 133 -16.37 -12.69 -18.33
CA GLY A 133 -15.44 -12.25 -19.38
C GLY A 133 -14.86 -10.85 -19.22
N LYS A 134 -15.15 -10.15 -18.11
CA LYS A 134 -14.68 -8.78 -17.83
C LYS A 134 -13.48 -8.75 -16.89
N LYS A 135 -12.78 -7.62 -16.90
CA LYS A 135 -11.70 -7.26 -15.99
C LYS A 135 -12.16 -6.17 -15.03
N ILE A 136 -12.24 -6.49 -13.74
CA ILE A 136 -12.84 -5.59 -12.74
C ILE A 136 -11.93 -5.32 -11.56
N ILE A 137 -12.14 -4.16 -10.94
CA ILE A 137 -11.52 -3.79 -9.67
C ILE A 137 -12.58 -3.94 -8.57
N ILE A 138 -12.23 -4.61 -7.48
CA ILE A 138 -13.08 -4.70 -6.27
C ILE A 138 -12.34 -4.05 -5.12
N VAL A 139 -12.93 -3.05 -4.47
CA VAL A 139 -12.35 -2.44 -3.26
C VAL A 139 -13.06 -2.93 -2.00
N SER A 140 -12.32 -3.55 -1.09
CA SER A 140 -12.87 -4.18 0.12
C SER A 140 -11.89 -4.09 1.31
N HIS A 141 -12.00 -5.01 2.26
CA HIS A 141 -11.42 -4.93 3.60
C HIS A 141 -10.64 -6.19 3.97
N GLY A 142 -9.88 -6.13 5.05
CA GLY A 142 -8.91 -7.15 5.41
C GLY A 142 -9.55 -8.53 5.65
N ALA A 143 -10.56 -8.62 6.51
CA ALA A 143 -11.16 -9.93 6.84
C ALA A 143 -12.00 -10.47 5.67
N MET A 144 -12.66 -9.59 4.91
CA MET A 144 -13.37 -9.98 3.69
C MET A 144 -12.41 -10.53 2.62
N ILE A 145 -11.28 -9.87 2.37
CA ILE A 145 -10.26 -10.33 1.41
C ILE A 145 -9.68 -11.68 1.86
N LYS A 146 -9.42 -11.87 3.15
CA LYS A 146 -8.99 -13.17 3.69
C LYS A 146 -9.99 -14.28 3.38
N SER A 147 -11.28 -13.99 3.59
CA SER A 147 -12.35 -14.95 3.31
C SER A 147 -12.41 -15.31 1.83
N ILE A 148 -12.33 -14.31 0.94
CA ILE A 148 -12.26 -14.51 -0.52
C ILE A 148 -11.07 -15.39 -0.88
N LEU A 149 -9.87 -15.03 -0.44
CA LEU A 149 -8.63 -15.77 -0.76
C LEU A 149 -8.67 -17.21 -0.26
N LYS A 150 -9.21 -17.45 0.93
CA LYS A 150 -9.43 -18.80 1.47
C LYS A 150 -10.38 -19.60 0.57
N PHE A 151 -11.49 -18.99 0.14
CA PHE A 151 -12.46 -19.64 -0.75
C PHE A 151 -11.87 -19.97 -2.12
N VAL A 152 -11.26 -19.00 -2.81
CA VAL A 152 -10.78 -19.14 -4.19
C VAL A 152 -9.52 -20.01 -4.32
N SER A 153 -8.82 -20.26 -3.21
CA SER A 153 -7.67 -21.17 -3.15
C SER A 153 -8.04 -22.57 -2.66
N ASP A 154 -9.33 -22.91 -2.55
CA ASP A 154 -9.78 -24.19 -1.97
C ASP A 154 -9.17 -24.45 -0.57
N ASN A 155 -9.03 -23.40 0.23
CA ASN A 155 -8.40 -23.39 1.55
C ASN A 155 -6.89 -23.65 1.57
N THR A 156 -6.18 -23.65 0.43
CA THR A 156 -4.72 -23.85 0.42
C THR A 156 -3.96 -22.62 0.91
N ILE A 157 -4.52 -21.41 0.74
CA ILE A 157 -3.98 -20.19 1.34
C ILE A 157 -4.60 -20.02 2.72
N ASP A 158 -3.86 -20.45 3.76
CA ASP A 158 -4.17 -20.07 5.13
C ASP A 158 -3.65 -18.66 5.39
N THR A 159 -4.56 -17.70 5.47
CA THR A 159 -4.22 -16.32 5.81
C THR A 159 -3.99 -16.13 7.31
N GLY A 160 -4.31 -17.11 8.15
CA GLY A 160 -3.99 -17.17 9.59
C GLY A 160 -3.89 -15.80 10.29
N THR A 161 -2.70 -15.55 10.85
CA THR A 161 -2.33 -14.26 11.47
C THR A 161 -1.79 -13.22 10.47
N THR A 162 -1.70 -13.55 9.17
CA THR A 162 -1.18 -12.65 8.14
C THR A 162 -2.01 -11.37 8.09
N ILE A 163 -1.34 -10.23 8.09
CA ILE A 163 -2.01 -8.94 7.90
C ILE A 163 -2.11 -8.72 6.39
N ILE A 164 -3.34 -8.56 5.89
CA ILE A 164 -3.57 -8.10 4.52
C ILE A 164 -3.22 -6.61 4.52
N LYS A 165 -2.14 -6.19 3.85
CA LYS A 165 -1.62 -4.82 3.90
C LYS A 165 -2.63 -3.81 3.34
N ASN A 166 -2.71 -2.61 3.91
CA ASN A 166 -3.50 -1.51 3.35
C ASN A 166 -3.07 -1.23 1.90
N ALA A 167 -4.05 -0.90 1.04
CA ALA A 167 -3.83 -0.66 -0.39
C ALA A 167 -3.21 -1.82 -1.21
N CYS A 168 -3.07 -3.02 -0.63
CA CYS A 168 -2.52 -4.14 -1.37
C CYS A 168 -3.45 -4.61 -2.50
N LEU A 169 -2.82 -5.21 -3.52
CA LEU A 169 -3.47 -5.83 -4.66
C LEU A 169 -3.49 -7.34 -4.50
N ASN A 170 -4.63 -7.93 -4.83
CA ASN A 170 -4.83 -9.36 -4.95
C ASN A 170 -5.45 -9.62 -6.33
N LEU A 171 -4.79 -10.40 -7.17
CA LEU A 171 -5.29 -10.71 -8.51
C LEU A 171 -5.78 -12.15 -8.51
N ILE A 172 -7.06 -12.32 -8.81
CA ILE A 172 -7.68 -13.63 -8.96
C ILE A 172 -8.33 -13.73 -10.34
N LYS A 173 -8.38 -14.96 -10.86
CA LYS A 173 -9.02 -15.27 -12.14
C LYS A 173 -10.06 -16.35 -11.96
N TYR A 174 -11.16 -16.22 -12.69
CA TYR A 174 -12.16 -17.26 -12.83
C TYR A 174 -12.23 -17.70 -14.29
N GLU A 175 -11.97 -18.98 -14.54
CA GLU A 175 -12.05 -19.58 -15.87
C GLU A 175 -12.54 -21.02 -15.77
N ASN A 176 -13.53 -21.38 -16.59
CA ASN A 176 -14.04 -22.75 -16.73
C ASN A 176 -14.43 -23.40 -15.39
N GLY A 177 -15.09 -22.64 -14.52
CA GLY A 177 -15.54 -23.13 -13.21
C GLY A 177 -14.47 -23.14 -12.12
N LYS A 178 -13.25 -22.66 -12.41
CA LYS A 178 -12.11 -22.73 -11.49
C LYS A 178 -11.57 -21.35 -11.16
N TRP A 179 -11.19 -21.20 -9.90
CA TRP A 179 -10.48 -20.03 -9.40
C TRP A 179 -8.97 -20.24 -9.45
N GLN A 180 -8.24 -19.15 -9.67
CA GLN A 180 -6.79 -19.09 -9.57
C GLN A 180 -6.38 -17.80 -8.88
N VAL A 181 -5.38 -17.88 -8.00
CA VAL A 181 -4.75 -16.71 -7.37
C VAL A 181 -3.43 -16.44 -8.09
N GLU A 182 -3.31 -15.29 -8.73
CA GLU A 182 -2.09 -14.87 -9.44
C GLU A 182 -1.23 -13.93 -8.61
N LEU A 183 -1.87 -13.10 -7.78
CA LEU A 183 -1.19 -12.14 -6.92
C LEU A 183 -1.88 -12.11 -5.56
N TYR A 184 -1.08 -12.13 -4.50
CA TYR A 184 -1.56 -12.13 -3.12
C TYR A 184 -0.85 -11.06 -2.32
N ASN A 185 -1.63 -10.21 -1.66
CA ASN A 185 -1.18 -9.22 -0.69
C ASN A 185 -0.02 -8.34 -1.19
N SER A 186 -0.01 -8.03 -2.48
CA SER A 186 1.12 -7.37 -3.14
C SER A 186 1.00 -5.85 -3.04
N VAL A 187 2.12 -5.24 -2.66
CA VAL A 187 2.33 -3.79 -2.74
C VAL A 187 3.48 -3.46 -3.68
N ASP A 188 3.80 -4.37 -4.62
CA ASP A 188 4.94 -4.24 -5.53
C ASP A 188 4.86 -3.00 -6.43
N TYR A 189 3.67 -2.41 -6.57
CA TYR A 189 3.52 -1.12 -7.22
C TYR A 189 4.32 0.00 -6.51
N LEU A 190 4.66 -0.15 -5.23
CA LEU A 190 5.58 0.74 -4.50
C LEU A 190 7.02 0.63 -5.00
N ASN A 191 7.45 -0.50 -5.57
CA ASN A 191 8.75 -0.60 -6.26
C ASN A 191 8.84 0.34 -7.46
N SER A 192 7.71 0.82 -7.98
CA SER A 192 7.71 1.90 -8.97
C SER A 192 8.25 3.23 -8.41
N ALA A 193 8.21 3.47 -7.10
CA ALA A 193 8.81 4.64 -6.47
C ALA A 193 10.33 4.58 -6.54
N VAL A 194 10.95 3.41 -6.31
CA VAL A 194 12.40 3.21 -6.52
C VAL A 194 12.79 3.52 -7.96
N ASN A 195 12.04 3.00 -8.94
CA ASN A 195 12.28 3.29 -10.34
C ASN A 195 12.03 4.77 -10.68
N SER A 196 10.98 5.38 -10.12
CA SER A 196 10.68 6.80 -10.29
C SER A 196 11.82 7.67 -9.78
N ALA A 197 12.38 7.35 -8.60
CA ALA A 197 13.53 8.07 -8.04
C ALA A 197 14.74 7.97 -8.99
N LYS A 198 15.04 6.78 -9.50
CA LYS A 198 16.10 6.59 -10.50
C LYS A 198 15.83 7.40 -11.77
N ASN A 199 14.59 7.44 -12.24
CA ASN A 199 14.20 8.16 -13.45
C ASN A 199 14.27 9.69 -13.27
N TYR A 200 13.85 10.23 -12.12
CA TYR A 200 14.07 11.64 -11.78
C TYR A 200 15.56 11.98 -11.75
N TYR A 201 16.39 11.14 -11.13
CA TYR A 201 17.84 11.40 -11.09
C TYR A 201 18.50 11.32 -12.48
N LEU A 202 18.08 10.36 -13.31
CA LEU A 202 18.65 10.13 -14.65
C LEU A 202 18.06 11.07 -15.72
N GLY A 203 16.89 11.66 -15.49
CA GLY A 203 16.13 12.39 -16.51
C GLY A 203 15.56 11.46 -17.60
N LYS A 204 15.01 10.30 -17.19
CA LYS A 204 14.46 9.27 -18.11
C LYS A 204 12.94 9.19 -18.01
N GLU A 205 12.31 8.51 -18.97
CA GLU A 205 10.87 8.22 -18.99
C GLU A 205 9.99 9.49 -18.86
N GLY A 206 10.43 10.61 -19.44
CA GLY A 206 9.72 11.89 -19.39
C GLY A 206 9.87 12.65 -18.06
N CYS A 207 10.63 12.13 -17.09
CA CYS A 207 10.92 12.82 -15.84
C CYS A 207 11.92 13.98 -16.07
N GLN A 208 11.64 15.13 -15.45
CA GLN A 208 12.62 16.21 -15.34
C GLN A 208 13.83 15.73 -14.54
N LYS A 209 15.04 15.95 -15.08
CA LYS A 209 16.28 15.57 -14.39
C LYS A 209 16.45 16.38 -13.10
N MET A 210 16.70 15.67 -12.01
CA MET A 210 16.84 16.22 -10.66
C MET A 210 18.12 15.75 -9.99
N ASN A 211 18.54 16.44 -8.92
CA ASN A 211 19.67 15.97 -8.11
C ASN A 211 19.28 14.74 -7.26
N CYS A 212 20.25 14.09 -6.63
CA CYS A 212 20.00 12.85 -5.87
C CYS A 212 19.07 13.03 -4.65
N ALA A 213 19.03 14.21 -4.04
CA ALA A 213 18.16 14.50 -2.91
C ALA A 213 16.72 14.74 -3.39
N GLN A 214 16.56 15.61 -4.39
CA GLN A 214 15.27 15.92 -5.01
C GLN A 214 14.62 14.67 -5.63
N ALA A 215 15.40 13.81 -6.28
CA ALA A 215 14.89 12.59 -6.91
C ALA A 215 14.19 11.66 -5.90
N VAL A 216 14.77 11.50 -4.70
CA VAL A 216 14.15 10.74 -3.61
C VAL A 216 12.89 11.46 -3.14
N LEU A 217 12.96 12.76 -2.81
CA LEU A 217 11.78 13.49 -2.35
C LEU A 217 10.63 13.47 -3.38
N CYS A 218 10.90 13.65 -4.67
CA CYS A 218 9.88 13.64 -5.72
C CYS A 218 9.23 12.26 -5.89
N ALA A 219 10.00 11.18 -5.78
CA ALA A 219 9.48 9.83 -5.94
C ALA A 219 8.54 9.41 -4.80
N PHE A 220 8.77 9.96 -3.62
CA PHE A 220 8.04 9.69 -2.39
C PHE A 220 7.14 10.85 -1.96
N LYS A 221 6.95 11.84 -2.84
CA LYS A 221 6.25 13.09 -2.53
C LYS A 221 4.85 12.83 -1.99
N ASN A 222 4.14 11.94 -2.66
CA ASN A 222 2.76 11.59 -2.36
C ASN A 222 2.66 10.42 -1.37
N GLN A 223 3.75 9.94 -0.77
CA GLN A 223 3.73 8.87 0.24
C GLN A 223 3.97 9.43 1.63
N PHE A 224 4.59 10.61 1.70
CA PHE A 224 5.01 11.27 2.92
C PHE A 224 4.61 12.76 2.89
N GLU A 225 3.60 13.11 2.10
CA GLU A 225 3.02 14.45 2.06
C GLU A 225 4.02 15.60 1.83
N ILE A 226 5.05 15.35 1.03
CA ILE A 226 6.18 16.26 0.86
C ILE A 226 5.71 17.46 0.03
N LYS A 227 5.81 18.65 0.62
CA LYS A 227 5.41 19.89 -0.05
C LYS A 227 6.41 20.26 -1.15
N GLU A 228 5.93 20.89 -2.23
CA GLU A 228 6.79 21.29 -3.37
C GLU A 228 7.93 22.22 -2.94
N ASN A 229 7.64 23.15 -2.01
CA ASN A 229 8.65 24.04 -1.45
C ASN A 229 9.77 23.30 -0.72
N THR A 230 9.49 22.13 -0.12
CA THR A 230 10.51 21.27 0.48
C THR A 230 11.44 20.70 -0.59
N ILE A 231 10.90 20.27 -1.74
CA ILE A 231 11.69 19.76 -2.87
C ILE A 231 12.59 20.87 -3.43
N ASP A 232 12.11 22.11 -3.46
CA ASP A 232 12.89 23.26 -3.89
C ASP A 232 14.06 23.58 -2.95
N VAL A 233 13.87 23.49 -1.63
CA VAL A 233 14.95 23.65 -0.65
C VAL A 233 16.09 22.63 -0.92
N PHE A 234 15.73 21.41 -1.30
CA PHE A 234 16.69 20.32 -1.54
C PHE A 234 17.40 20.42 -2.90
N ARG A 235 17.07 21.43 -3.73
CA ARG A 235 17.74 21.68 -5.01
C ARG A 235 19.25 21.90 -4.87
N SER A 236 19.70 22.43 -3.74
CA SER A 236 21.12 22.64 -3.45
C SER A 236 21.82 21.42 -2.85
N PHE A 237 21.11 20.38 -2.40
CA PHE A 237 21.70 19.27 -1.61
C PHE A 237 22.26 18.10 -2.44
N GLY A 238 22.38 18.27 -3.75
CA GLY A 238 23.07 17.31 -4.62
C GLY A 238 24.59 17.32 -4.46
N GLY A 239 25.24 16.20 -4.76
CA GLY A 239 26.71 16.16 -4.93
C GLY A 239 27.55 16.38 -3.67
N GLY A 240 26.97 16.19 -2.47
CA GLY A 240 27.66 16.39 -1.19
C GLY A 240 27.46 17.76 -0.57
N ASN A 241 26.50 18.55 -1.09
CA ASN A 241 26.13 19.85 -0.54
C ASN A 241 25.01 19.77 0.52
N ALA A 242 24.53 18.56 0.84
CA ALA A 242 23.68 18.37 2.01
C ALA A 242 24.48 18.71 3.30
N PRO A 243 23.79 19.05 4.41
CA PRO A 243 24.47 19.36 5.68
C PRO A 243 25.54 18.33 6.06
N GLU A 244 26.65 18.83 6.61
CA GLU A 244 27.83 18.04 6.99
C GLU A 244 28.51 17.25 5.86
N GLY A 245 28.20 17.58 4.60
CA GLY A 245 28.73 16.89 3.42
C GLY A 245 28.05 15.55 3.13
N MET A 246 26.88 15.31 3.73
CA MET A 246 26.15 14.05 3.59
C MET A 246 25.77 13.76 2.13
N CYS A 247 25.57 12.48 1.83
CA CYS A 247 24.93 12.04 0.61
C CYS A 247 23.51 12.63 0.52
N GLY A 248 23.20 13.35 -0.55
CA GLY A 248 21.89 14.00 -0.73
C GLY A 248 20.71 13.02 -0.70
N ALA A 249 20.85 11.83 -1.28
CA ALA A 249 19.80 10.80 -1.26
C ALA A 249 19.53 10.28 0.16
N TYR A 250 20.59 10.04 0.94
CA TYR A 250 20.49 9.63 2.34
C TYR A 250 19.88 10.74 3.20
N TYR A 251 20.34 11.98 3.01
CA TYR A 251 19.81 13.13 3.73
C TYR A 251 18.31 13.32 3.45
N ALA A 252 17.86 13.12 2.20
CA ALA A 252 16.45 13.15 1.83
C ALA A 252 15.63 12.04 2.52
N ALA A 253 16.09 10.79 2.50
CA ALA A 253 15.39 9.70 3.19
C ALA A 253 15.34 9.91 4.71
N ARG A 254 16.44 10.40 5.31
CA ARG A 254 16.48 10.75 6.73
C ARG A 254 15.49 11.87 7.07
N TYR A 255 15.42 12.89 6.23
CA TYR A 255 14.45 13.99 6.37
C TYR A 255 13.01 13.47 6.31
N ILE A 256 12.70 12.58 5.35
CA ILE A 256 11.38 11.95 5.24
C ILE A 256 11.00 11.26 6.56
N LEU A 257 11.85 10.34 7.04
CA LEU A 257 11.56 9.56 8.25
C LEU A 257 11.42 10.42 9.52
N GLN A 258 12.19 11.50 9.62
CA GLN A 258 12.08 12.47 10.70
C GLN A 258 10.71 13.17 10.73
N ASN A 259 10.13 13.45 9.56
CA ASN A 259 8.89 14.22 9.46
C ASN A 259 7.64 13.34 9.49
N CYS A 260 7.76 12.01 9.41
CA CYS A 260 6.65 11.06 9.58
C CYS A 260 6.63 10.35 10.95
N SER A 261 7.27 10.95 11.98
CA SER A 261 7.35 10.41 13.35
C SER A 261 7.99 9.00 13.45
N ALA A 262 8.82 8.62 12.48
CA ALA A 262 9.52 7.34 12.44
C ALA A 262 10.95 7.44 12.99
N GLU A 263 11.13 8.09 14.14
CA GLU A 263 12.46 8.32 14.73
C GLU A 263 13.22 7.01 15.02
N ASN A 264 12.47 5.95 15.34
CA ASN A 264 13.00 4.60 15.53
C ASN A 264 13.63 4.00 14.26
N GLN A 265 13.27 4.48 13.07
CA GLN A 265 13.79 4.00 11.79
C GLN A 265 15.07 4.71 11.33
N LEU A 266 15.47 5.80 12.00
CA LEU A 266 16.65 6.57 11.60
C LEU A 266 17.96 5.77 11.77
N SER A 267 18.06 5.04 12.89
CA SER A 267 19.21 4.17 13.14
C SER A 267 19.22 2.97 12.20
N GLU A 268 18.05 2.42 11.86
CA GLU A 268 17.92 1.36 10.84
C GLU A 268 18.37 1.86 9.46
N LEU A 269 17.93 3.05 9.04
CA LEU A 269 18.33 3.68 7.78
C LEU A 269 19.85 3.92 7.74
N GLU A 270 20.43 4.46 8.81
CA GLU A 270 21.87 4.73 8.90
C GLU A 270 22.68 3.43 8.76
N ASN A 271 22.35 2.41 9.55
CA ASN A 271 23.02 1.12 9.49
C ASN A 271 22.86 0.45 8.12
N TYR A 272 21.65 0.50 7.55
CA TYR A 272 21.35 -0.01 6.22
C TYR A 272 22.20 0.71 5.16
N PHE A 273 22.27 2.04 5.20
CA PHE A 273 22.99 2.81 4.21
C PHE A 273 24.51 2.64 4.36
N LEU A 274 25.05 2.65 5.58
CA LEU A 274 26.47 2.37 5.84
C LEU A 274 26.90 1.00 5.32
N LYS A 275 26.06 -0.03 5.52
CA LYS A 275 26.32 -1.39 5.00
C LYS A 275 26.54 -1.41 3.49
N HIS A 276 25.80 -0.60 2.72
CA HIS A 276 25.87 -0.57 1.27
C HIS A 276 26.86 0.47 0.73
N ALA A 277 26.83 1.70 1.25
CA ALA A 277 27.59 2.83 0.76
C ALA A 277 29.01 2.92 1.37
N GLY A 278 29.22 2.34 2.55
CA GLY A 278 30.46 2.38 3.32
C GLY A 278 30.71 3.68 4.11
N ASP A 279 29.98 4.76 3.81
CA ASP A 279 30.05 6.04 4.51
C ASP A 279 28.73 6.81 4.31
N LEU A 280 28.48 7.85 5.10
CA LEU A 280 27.34 8.76 4.96
C LEU A 280 27.67 10.00 4.12
N LYS A 281 28.96 10.36 4.02
CA LYS A 281 29.44 11.54 3.31
C LYS A 281 29.64 11.27 1.83
N CYS A 282 29.12 12.15 0.98
CA CYS A 282 29.11 11.94 -0.47
C CYS A 282 30.53 11.78 -1.04
N LYS A 283 31.48 12.55 -0.52
CA LYS A 283 32.89 12.50 -0.95
C LYS A 283 33.51 11.13 -0.67
N GLU A 284 33.33 10.61 0.53
CA GLU A 284 33.89 9.32 0.96
C GLU A 284 33.25 8.16 0.19
N ILE A 285 31.93 8.19 -0.03
CA ILE A 285 31.23 7.19 -0.86
C ILE A 285 31.80 7.16 -2.29
N ARG A 286 32.01 8.35 -2.90
CA ARG A 286 32.57 8.46 -4.26
C ARG A 286 34.01 7.96 -4.34
N GLN A 287 34.82 8.21 -3.30
CA GLN A 287 36.19 7.72 -3.21
C GLN A 287 36.24 6.21 -2.99
N GLY A 288 35.38 5.68 -2.12
CA GLY A 288 35.26 4.26 -1.83
C GLY A 288 34.64 3.42 -2.96
N ARG A 289 33.97 4.06 -3.93
CA ARG A 289 33.38 3.45 -5.14
C ARG A 289 32.41 2.29 -4.87
N ARG A 290 31.86 2.19 -3.66
CA ARG A 290 30.89 1.13 -3.28
C ARG A 290 29.52 1.36 -3.90
N LEU A 291 29.09 2.62 -4.03
CA LEU A 291 27.85 2.99 -4.72
C LEU A 291 28.07 4.16 -5.68
N SER A 292 27.36 4.10 -6.80
CA SER A 292 27.16 5.26 -7.68
C SER A 292 26.11 6.21 -7.07
N CYS A 293 25.99 7.44 -7.58
CA CYS A 293 24.91 8.33 -7.15
C CYS A 293 23.51 7.76 -7.44
N VAL A 294 23.33 7.04 -8.55
CA VAL A 294 22.09 6.30 -8.84
C VAL A 294 21.86 5.21 -7.79
N GLY A 295 22.91 4.47 -7.43
CA GLY A 295 22.84 3.43 -6.39
C GLY A 295 22.49 4.01 -5.02
N CYS A 296 22.98 5.21 -4.67
CA CYS A 296 22.55 5.89 -3.45
C CYS A 296 21.06 6.25 -3.48
N VAL A 297 20.55 6.74 -4.61
CA VAL A 297 19.12 7.03 -4.79
C VAL A 297 18.30 5.75 -4.65
N GLU A 298 18.71 4.69 -5.32
CA GLU A 298 18.06 3.36 -5.30
C GLU A 298 17.99 2.80 -3.89
N LYS A 299 19.12 2.68 -3.18
CA LYS A 299 19.16 2.08 -1.83
C LYS A 299 18.33 2.84 -0.81
N ASN A 300 18.38 4.17 -0.84
CA ASN A 300 17.53 4.97 0.06
C ASN A 300 16.04 4.85 -0.30
N SER A 301 15.72 4.69 -1.58
CA SER A 301 14.35 4.47 -2.02
C SER A 301 13.83 3.08 -1.64
N GLU A 302 14.65 2.03 -1.78
CA GLU A 302 14.34 0.67 -1.32
C GLU A 302 14.01 0.68 0.18
N PHE A 303 14.84 1.34 1.00
CA PHE A 303 14.57 1.45 2.43
C PHE A 303 13.23 2.13 2.74
N LEU A 304 12.90 3.21 2.03
CA LEU A 304 11.63 3.90 2.21
C LEU A 304 10.43 3.05 1.75
N VAL A 305 10.59 2.24 0.70
CA VAL A 305 9.57 1.24 0.31
C VAL A 305 9.42 0.20 1.41
N ASP A 306 10.51 -0.40 1.90
CA ASP A 306 10.48 -1.38 2.99
C ASP A 306 9.81 -0.82 4.26
N TYR A 307 10.03 0.47 4.55
CA TYR A 307 9.34 1.17 5.63
C TYR A 307 7.83 1.25 5.38
N LEU A 308 7.42 1.75 4.20
CA LEU A 308 6.00 1.83 3.83
C LEU A 308 5.32 0.45 3.83
N GLU A 309 6.05 -0.61 3.47
CA GLU A 309 5.55 -1.97 3.49
C GLU A 309 5.31 -2.53 4.89
N LYS A 310 6.10 -2.11 5.88
CA LYS A 310 5.94 -2.51 7.28
C LYS A 310 4.80 -1.76 7.97
N GLU A 311 4.53 -0.54 7.52
CA GLU A 311 3.43 0.29 8.03
C GLU A 311 2.09 0.03 7.30
N ALA A 312 2.10 -0.64 6.14
CA ALA A 312 0.91 -1.06 5.40
C ALA A 312 0.30 -2.36 5.96
#